data_AF-A0A7W0LJ48-F1
#
_entry.id   AF-A0A7W0LJ48-F1
#
_cell.length_a   1.000
_cell.length_b   1.000
_cell.length_c   1.000
_cell.angle_alpha   90.00
_cell.angle_beta   90.00
_cell.angle_gamma   90.00
#
_symmetry.space_group_name_H-M   'P 1'
#
loop_
_entity.id
_entity.type
_entity.pdbx_description
1 polymer ?
#
loop_
_entity_poly.entity_id
_entity_poly.type
_entity_poly.pdbx_seq_one_letter_code
_entity_poly.pdbx_strand_id
1 'polypeptide(L)'
;MFCSGTRPAGHWLTRWTTAFGLALCLLATSGAARAEAAPQLPAQGVYDHCTPQKSADGCASRLQRLSAAGFTVVQNMGIVSQAANLPNILNYANLAHRYGVKVIWNVRPGISDADLIAVVAALRVHPSTWGYYTSDEPGPSAHDELAAFSAKLKSLDPTHQQLIMGCGNCYGGEGSV
;
A
#
# COMPACT_ATOMS: atom_id res chain seq x y z
N MET A 1 9.33 37.82 26.59
CA MET A 1 9.07 38.75 25.48
C MET A 1 7.90 38.18 24.70
N PHE A 2 6.69 38.70 24.96
CA PHE A 2 5.42 38.21 24.43
C PHE A 2 5.03 39.05 23.21
N CYS A 3 4.72 38.42 22.09
CA CYS A 3 4.01 39.06 20.98
C CYS A 3 2.73 38.29 20.70
N SER A 4 1.65 38.72 21.36
CA SER A 4 0.27 38.41 21.00
C SER A 4 -0.11 39.22 19.76
N GLY A 5 -0.47 38.54 18.68
CA GLY A 5 -1.02 39.16 17.48
C GLY A 5 -2.46 38.71 17.26
N THR A 6 -3.40 39.59 17.60
CA THR A 6 -4.84 39.48 17.27
C THR A 6 -5.04 39.78 15.78
N ARG A 7 -5.84 38.97 15.08
CA ARG A 7 -6.36 39.29 13.74
C ARG A 7 -7.88 39.52 13.80
N PRO A 8 -8.39 40.57 13.15
CA PRO A 8 -9.79 40.96 13.25
C PRO A 8 -10.71 40.13 12.35
N ALA A 9 -11.95 39.99 12.82
CA ALA A 9 -13.10 39.51 12.07
C ALA A 9 -13.47 40.51 10.97
N GLY A 10 -13.57 40.03 9.73
CA GLY A 10 -14.08 40.78 8.59
C GLY A 10 -15.35 40.13 8.05
N HIS A 11 -16.50 40.59 8.55
CA HIS A 11 -17.80 40.33 7.95
C HIS A 11 -18.01 41.31 6.80
N TRP A 12 -18.12 40.80 5.56
CA TRP A 12 -18.64 41.58 4.44
C TRP A 12 -19.77 40.79 3.77
N LEU A 13 -20.98 41.08 4.26
CA LEU A 13 -22.22 40.95 3.50
C LEU A 13 -22.18 41.97 2.37
N THR A 14 -22.30 41.53 1.12
CA THR A 14 -22.81 42.43 0.08
C THR A 14 -23.67 41.64 -0.88
N ARG A 15 -24.98 41.75 -0.63
CA ARG A 15 -26.05 41.36 -1.54
C ARG A 15 -25.94 42.20 -2.80
N TRP A 16 -25.82 41.55 -3.96
CA TRP A 16 -26.10 42.15 -5.25
C TRP A 16 -27.15 41.30 -5.95
N THR A 17 -28.41 41.69 -5.76
CA THR A 17 -29.50 41.39 -6.69
C THR A 17 -29.35 42.32 -7.88
N THR A 18 -29.03 41.78 -9.04
CA THR A 18 -29.23 42.49 -10.30
C THR A 18 -29.66 41.47 -11.35
N ALA A 19 -30.97 41.39 -11.54
CA ALA A 19 -31.58 40.89 -12.75
C ALA A 19 -31.16 41.81 -13.91
N PHE A 20 -30.67 41.26 -15.01
CA PHE A 20 -30.87 41.78 -16.38
C PHE A 20 -30.11 40.89 -17.37
N GLY A 21 -30.74 40.60 -18.50
CA GLY A 21 -30.05 40.15 -19.70
C GLY A 21 -30.32 38.70 -20.07
N LEU A 22 -31.51 38.45 -20.61
CA LEU A 22 -31.85 37.28 -21.42
C LEU A 22 -31.07 37.36 -22.75
N ALA A 23 -29.75 37.22 -22.70
CA ALA A 23 -28.91 37.04 -23.88
C ALA A 23 -28.86 35.55 -24.17
N LEU A 24 -29.81 35.10 -24.99
CA LEU A 24 -29.88 33.75 -25.55
C LEU A 24 -28.70 33.57 -26.54
N CYS A 25 -27.50 33.39 -25.98
CA CYS A 25 -26.37 32.89 -26.74
C CYS A 25 -26.71 31.47 -27.15
N LEU A 26 -27.01 31.29 -28.44
CA LEU A 26 -26.89 30.03 -29.17
C LEU A 26 -25.42 29.59 -29.11
N LEU A 27 -24.99 29.11 -27.93
CA LEU A 27 -23.79 28.33 -27.75
C LEU A 27 -24.04 27.01 -28.47
N ALA A 28 -23.65 26.99 -29.74
CA ALA A 28 -23.49 25.76 -30.49
C ALA A 28 -22.64 24.82 -29.62
N THR A 29 -23.29 23.81 -29.05
CA THR A 29 -22.68 22.72 -28.30
C THR A 29 -21.87 21.90 -29.28
N SER A 30 -20.71 22.44 -29.62
CA SER A 30 -19.64 21.74 -30.30
C SER A 30 -19.18 20.69 -29.29
N GLY A 31 -19.82 19.52 -29.31
CA GLY A 31 -19.44 18.37 -28.52
C GLY A 31 -18.05 17.94 -28.98
N ALA A 32 -17.02 18.57 -28.44
CA ALA A 32 -15.67 18.06 -28.54
C ALA A 32 -15.74 16.65 -27.97
N ALA A 33 -15.56 15.65 -28.83
CA ALA A 33 -15.44 14.26 -28.41
C ALA A 33 -14.37 14.23 -27.33
N ARG A 34 -14.79 13.97 -26.10
CA ARG A 34 -13.87 13.86 -24.96
C ARG A 34 -13.02 12.63 -25.29
N ALA A 35 -11.74 12.84 -25.57
CA ALA A 35 -10.81 11.73 -25.74
C ALA A 35 -10.93 10.88 -24.47
N GLU A 36 -11.35 9.62 -24.65
CA GLU A 36 -11.41 8.68 -23.55
C GLU A 36 -9.99 8.51 -23.02
N ALA A 37 -9.82 8.77 -21.72
CA ALA A 37 -8.51 8.64 -21.10
C ALA A 37 -8.01 7.22 -21.34
N ALA A 38 -6.76 7.08 -21.77
CA ALA A 38 -6.15 5.78 -21.97
C ALA A 38 -6.35 4.92 -20.69
N PRO A 39 -6.66 3.63 -20.83
CA PRO A 39 -6.79 2.74 -19.69
C PRO A 39 -5.58 2.89 -18.78
N GLN A 40 -5.80 3.23 -17.51
CA GLN A 40 -4.72 3.29 -16.56
C GLN A 40 -4.18 1.87 -16.38
N LEU A 41 -2.88 1.70 -16.61
CA LEU A 41 -2.22 0.45 -16.27
C LEU A 41 -2.46 0.16 -14.78
N PRO A 42 -2.62 -1.11 -14.40
CA PRO A 42 -2.67 -1.48 -12.99
C PRO A 42 -1.48 -0.89 -12.24
N ALA A 43 -1.70 -0.56 -10.96
CA ALA A 43 -0.65 -0.10 -10.08
C ALA A 43 0.58 -1.02 -10.18
N GLN A 44 1.72 -0.45 -10.57
CA GLN A 44 2.98 -1.19 -10.61
C GLN A 44 3.57 -1.25 -9.21
N GLY A 45 3.99 -2.45 -8.81
CA GLY A 45 4.67 -2.70 -7.55
C GLY A 45 6.18 -2.77 -7.73
N VAL A 46 6.92 -2.52 -6.66
CA VAL A 46 8.37 -2.76 -6.61
C VAL A 46 8.71 -3.74 -5.49
N TYR A 47 9.70 -4.59 -5.75
CA TYR A 47 10.33 -5.39 -4.71
C TYR A 47 11.25 -4.52 -3.87
N ASP A 48 11.11 -4.58 -2.54
CA ASP A 48 11.97 -3.87 -1.62
C ASP A 48 12.52 -4.80 -0.53
N HIS A 49 13.71 -4.44 -0.03
CA HIS A 49 14.39 -5.16 1.04
C HIS A 49 14.89 -4.20 2.12
N CYS A 50 14.15 -3.11 2.37
CA CYS A 50 14.53 -2.21 3.43
C CYS A 50 14.25 -2.80 4.81
N THR A 51 15.26 -2.78 5.67
CA THR A 51 15.17 -3.16 7.09
C THR A 51 15.34 -1.90 7.94
N PRO A 52 14.29 -1.39 8.62
CA PRO A 52 14.33 -0.11 9.33
C PRO A 52 15.50 0.04 10.31
N GLN A 53 15.89 -1.05 10.99
CA GLN A 53 16.99 -1.09 11.95
C GLN A 53 18.37 -0.82 11.33
N LYS A 54 18.54 -1.09 10.03
CA LYS A 54 19.80 -0.87 9.30
C LYS A 54 19.77 0.41 8.47
N SER A 55 18.74 1.23 8.65
CA SER A 55 18.52 2.45 7.87
C SER A 55 18.50 3.65 8.82
N ALA A 56 19.34 4.65 8.51
CA ALA A 56 19.47 5.85 9.36
C ALA A 56 18.16 6.65 9.50
N ASP A 57 17.25 6.54 8.53
CA ASP A 57 15.95 7.21 8.48
C ASP A 57 14.76 6.24 8.57
N GLY A 58 15.00 4.99 8.99
CA GLY A 58 13.95 3.98 9.10
C GLY A 58 13.24 3.69 7.77
N CYS A 59 13.96 3.81 6.65
CA CYS A 59 13.48 3.63 5.27
C CYS A 59 12.65 4.78 4.68
N ALA A 60 12.52 5.92 5.38
CA ALA A 60 11.66 7.03 4.95
C ALA A 60 12.05 7.58 3.57
N SER A 61 13.32 7.91 3.33
CA SER A 61 13.78 8.45 2.05
C SER A 61 13.58 7.46 0.89
N ARG A 62 13.61 6.16 1.17
CA ARG A 62 13.37 5.12 0.16
C ARG A 62 11.91 5.11 -0.27
N LEU A 63 10.98 5.09 0.68
CA LEU A 63 9.54 5.18 0.40
C LEU A 63 9.18 6.49 -0.32
N GLN A 64 9.80 7.60 0.08
CA GLN A 64 9.63 8.88 -0.61
C GLN A 64 10.07 8.81 -2.08
N ARG A 65 11.24 8.22 -2.38
CA ARG A 65 11.72 8.07 -3.77
C ARG A 65 10.81 7.18 -4.60
N LEU A 66 10.30 6.08 -4.03
CA LEU A 66 9.37 5.19 -4.72
C LEU A 66 8.06 5.88 -5.06
N SER A 67 7.48 6.60 -4.08
CA SER A 67 6.28 7.41 -4.27
C SER A 67 6.49 8.50 -5.33
N ALA A 68 7.61 9.24 -5.26
CA ALA A 68 7.96 10.27 -6.25
C ALA A 68 8.16 9.71 -7.67
N ALA A 69 8.55 8.44 -7.79
CA ALA A 69 8.66 7.72 -9.07
C ALA A 69 7.32 7.13 -9.55
N GLY A 70 6.23 7.31 -8.80
CA GLY A 70 4.89 6.84 -9.16
C GLY A 70 4.55 5.41 -8.72
N PHE A 71 5.42 4.74 -7.96
CA PHE A 71 5.10 3.44 -7.39
C PHE A 71 4.14 3.58 -6.22
N THR A 72 3.04 2.84 -6.26
CA THR A 72 1.98 2.89 -5.24
C THR A 72 1.87 1.60 -4.42
N VAL A 73 2.62 0.55 -4.79
CA VAL A 73 2.69 -0.72 -4.04
C VAL A 73 4.15 -1.15 -3.88
N VAL A 74 4.52 -1.64 -2.70
CA VAL A 74 5.85 -2.17 -2.39
C VAL A 74 5.71 -3.54 -1.72
N GLN A 75 6.42 -4.54 -2.22
CA GLN A 75 6.61 -5.79 -1.51
C GLN A 75 7.87 -5.70 -0.66
N ASN A 76 7.74 -5.53 0.66
CA ASN A 76 8.91 -5.46 1.53
C ASN A 76 9.23 -6.85 2.12
N MET A 77 10.42 -7.33 1.77
CA MET A 77 10.84 -8.71 2.07
C MET A 77 11.70 -8.84 3.32
N GLY A 78 12.15 -7.72 3.90
CA GLY A 78 13.07 -7.73 5.05
C GLY A 78 12.41 -7.38 6.39
N ILE A 79 11.23 -6.74 6.39
CA ILE A 79 10.72 -6.10 7.61
C ILE A 79 10.06 -7.08 8.59
N VAL A 80 9.35 -8.11 8.11
CA VAL A 80 8.66 -9.09 8.96
C VAL A 80 9.54 -10.30 9.27
N SER A 81 10.49 -10.65 8.39
CA SER A 81 11.42 -11.77 8.61
C SER A 81 12.33 -11.59 9.82
N GLN A 82 12.42 -10.37 10.36
CA GLN A 82 13.07 -10.08 11.64
C GLN A 82 12.04 -10.08 12.78
N ALA A 83 11.29 -11.20 12.90
CA ALA A 83 10.20 -11.37 13.86
C ALA A 83 10.46 -10.64 15.18
N ALA A 84 9.45 -9.86 15.61
CA ALA A 84 9.34 -9.19 16.91
C ALA A 84 9.94 -7.78 17.09
N ASN A 85 9.88 -6.90 16.08
CA ASN A 85 9.79 -5.46 16.38
C ASN A 85 8.56 -4.83 15.74
N LEU A 86 7.40 -5.11 16.34
CA LEU A 86 6.12 -4.52 15.95
C LEU A 86 6.18 -2.98 15.86
N PRO A 87 6.85 -2.25 16.79
CA PRO A 87 7.06 -0.81 16.61
C PRO A 87 7.71 -0.42 15.28
N ASN A 88 8.74 -1.13 14.82
CA ASN A 88 9.40 -0.84 13.54
C ASN A 88 8.49 -1.15 12.34
N ILE A 89 7.73 -2.25 12.41
CA ILE A 89 6.73 -2.61 11.38
C ILE A 89 5.69 -1.49 11.26
N LEU A 90 5.13 -1.04 12.38
CA LEU A 90 4.15 0.04 12.42
C LEU A 90 4.74 1.38 11.97
N ASN A 91 5.98 1.69 12.33
CA ASN A 91 6.64 2.90 11.84
C ASN A 91 6.79 2.89 10.32
N TYR A 92 7.23 1.77 9.73
CA TYR A 92 7.31 1.63 8.28
C TYR A 92 5.92 1.71 7.62
N ALA A 93 4.90 1.10 8.22
CA ALA A 93 3.52 1.19 7.74
C ALA A 93 3.04 2.65 7.72
N ASN A 94 3.28 3.39 8.79
CA ASN A 94 2.96 4.82 8.89
C ASN A 94 3.69 5.67 7.84
N LEU A 95 4.98 5.40 7.60
CA LEU A 95 5.75 6.06 6.54
C LEU A 95 5.16 5.73 5.17
N ALA A 96 4.83 4.47 4.89
CA ALA A 96 4.23 4.05 3.63
C ALA A 96 2.89 4.76 3.41
N HIS A 97 2.02 4.80 4.43
CA HIS A 97 0.75 5.54 4.39
C HIS A 97 0.98 7.03 4.09
N ARG A 98 1.93 7.67 4.79
CA ARG A 98 2.28 9.09 4.57
C ARG A 98 2.67 9.38 3.12
N TYR A 99 3.37 8.46 2.46
CA TYR A 99 3.80 8.62 1.08
C TYR A 99 2.82 8.03 0.05
N GLY A 100 1.62 7.61 0.47
CA GLY A 100 0.61 7.05 -0.44
C GLY A 100 0.99 5.68 -1.01
N VAL A 101 1.87 4.95 -0.33
CA VAL A 101 2.35 3.63 -0.74
C VAL A 101 1.64 2.54 0.06
N LYS A 102 1.16 1.51 -0.63
CA LYS A 102 0.65 0.28 -0.03
C LYS A 102 1.77 -0.77 0.09
N VAL A 103 1.68 -1.66 1.06
CA VAL A 103 2.72 -2.62 1.40
C VAL A 103 2.18 -4.05 1.32
N ILE A 104 2.93 -4.91 0.64
CA ILE A 104 2.79 -6.36 0.70
C ILE A 104 3.80 -6.87 1.74
N TRP A 105 3.29 -7.44 2.83
CA TRP A 105 4.09 -7.82 3.99
C TRP A 105 4.57 -9.26 3.88
N ASN A 106 5.87 -9.48 4.03
CA ASN A 106 6.47 -10.80 3.94
C ASN A 106 6.24 -11.66 5.19
N VAL A 107 5.08 -12.31 5.30
CA VAL A 107 4.70 -13.16 6.45
C VAL A 107 4.73 -14.62 6.00
N ARG A 108 5.73 -15.39 6.43
CA ARG A 108 6.00 -16.76 5.95
C ARG A 108 5.82 -17.81 7.04
N PRO A 109 5.67 -19.11 6.67
CA PRO A 109 5.86 -20.21 7.62
C PRO A 109 7.16 -20.08 8.42
N GLY A 110 7.13 -20.49 9.69
CA GLY A 110 8.24 -20.36 10.64
C GLY A 110 8.16 -19.15 11.59
N ILE A 111 7.29 -18.17 11.34
CA ILE A 111 6.90 -17.17 12.35
C ILE A 111 6.15 -17.85 13.50
N SER A 112 6.39 -17.43 14.75
CA SER A 112 5.64 -17.95 15.89
C SER A 112 4.17 -17.56 15.80
N ASP A 113 3.29 -18.38 16.37
CA ASP A 113 1.84 -18.11 16.40
C ASP A 113 1.50 -16.77 17.06
N ALA A 114 2.18 -16.47 18.18
CA ALA A 114 1.97 -15.23 18.92
C ALA A 114 2.40 -14.01 18.09
N ASP A 115 3.55 -14.08 17.41
CA ASP A 115 4.03 -13.00 16.55
C ASP A 115 3.14 -12.82 15.32
N LEU A 116 2.70 -13.91 14.70
CA LEU A 116 1.77 -13.87 13.57
C LEU A 116 0.48 -13.16 13.96
N ILE A 117 -0.14 -13.56 15.08
CA ILE A 117 -1.37 -12.94 15.58
C ILE A 117 -1.14 -11.45 15.85
N ALA A 118 -0.05 -11.08 16.53
CA ALA A 118 0.24 -9.69 16.87
C ALA A 118 0.46 -8.82 15.61
N VAL A 119 1.28 -9.30 14.66
CA VAL A 119 1.58 -8.59 13.41
C VAL A 119 0.31 -8.44 12.55
N VAL A 120 -0.46 -9.51 12.36
CA VAL A 120 -1.68 -9.47 11.54
C VAL A 120 -2.74 -8.59 12.19
N ALA A 121 -2.95 -8.68 13.51
CA ALA A 121 -3.90 -7.84 14.22
C ALA A 121 -3.61 -6.34 14.06
N ALA A 122 -2.33 -5.96 14.05
CA ALA A 122 -1.89 -4.59 13.85
C ALA A 122 -2.00 -4.13 12.39
N LEU A 123 -1.61 -4.99 11.44
CA LEU A 123 -1.54 -4.62 10.03
C LEU A 123 -2.88 -4.68 9.29
N ARG A 124 -3.80 -5.57 9.69
CA ARG A 124 -5.10 -5.74 9.01
C ARG A 124 -6.01 -4.51 9.09
N VAL A 125 -5.76 -3.61 10.04
CA VAL A 125 -6.50 -2.34 10.17
C VAL A 125 -5.71 -1.15 9.63
N HIS A 126 -4.45 -1.36 9.22
CA HIS A 126 -3.57 -0.28 8.82
C HIS A 126 -3.84 0.13 7.36
N PRO A 127 -4.05 1.41 7.04
CA PRO A 127 -4.43 1.86 5.70
C PRO A 127 -3.35 1.67 4.64
N SER A 128 -2.10 1.40 5.02
CA SER A 128 -1.04 1.06 4.05
C SER A 128 -0.99 -0.42 3.69
N THR A 129 -1.77 -1.31 4.32
CA THR A 129 -1.71 -2.74 4.00
C THR A 129 -2.37 -2.99 2.64
N TRP A 130 -1.65 -3.67 1.76
CA TRP A 130 -2.20 -4.24 0.52
C TRP A 130 -2.55 -5.72 0.72
N GLY A 131 -1.63 -6.46 1.34
CA GLY A 131 -1.73 -7.89 1.52
C GLY A 131 -0.47 -8.52 2.09
N TYR A 132 -0.40 -9.83 1.99
CA TYR A 132 0.63 -10.66 2.58
C TYR A 132 1.31 -11.50 1.52
N TYR A 133 2.63 -11.54 1.54
CA TYR A 133 3.42 -12.45 0.72
C TYR A 133 3.89 -13.61 1.59
N THR A 134 3.51 -14.83 1.23
CA THR A 134 3.63 -15.99 2.13
C THR A 134 4.74 -16.96 1.76
N SER A 135 5.12 -17.03 0.47
CA SER A 135 6.23 -17.86 0.04
C SER A 135 6.82 -17.40 -1.29
N ASP A 136 8.12 -17.68 -1.43
CA ASP A 136 8.89 -17.49 -2.66
C ASP A 136 9.22 -18.86 -3.25
N GLU A 137 8.58 -19.19 -4.37
CA GLU A 137 8.87 -20.40 -5.15
C GLU A 137 8.87 -21.69 -4.30
N PRO A 138 7.78 -21.98 -3.54
CA PRO A 138 7.73 -23.16 -2.71
C PRO A 138 7.88 -24.44 -3.56
N GLY A 139 8.74 -25.35 -3.13
CA GLY A 139 8.81 -26.69 -3.70
C GLY A 139 7.60 -27.55 -3.31
N PRO A 140 7.33 -28.65 -4.04
CA PRO A 140 6.16 -29.50 -3.79
C PRO A 140 6.02 -30.00 -2.35
N SER A 141 7.14 -30.31 -1.69
CA SER A 141 7.16 -30.78 -0.30
C SER A 141 6.69 -29.75 0.72
N ALA A 142 6.62 -28.46 0.36
CA ALA A 142 6.17 -27.38 1.23
C ALA A 142 4.69 -27.00 1.03
N HIS A 143 3.99 -27.61 0.06
CA HIS A 143 2.64 -27.21 -0.31
C HIS A 143 1.62 -27.39 0.84
N ASP A 144 1.67 -28.50 1.57
CA ASP A 144 0.73 -28.76 2.67
C ASP A 144 0.95 -27.78 3.84
N GLU A 145 2.21 -27.50 4.19
CA GLU A 145 2.55 -26.48 5.20
C GLU A 145 2.06 -25.10 4.78
N LEU A 146 2.32 -24.72 3.52
CA LEU A 146 1.89 -23.43 2.98
C LEU A 146 0.37 -23.30 2.91
N ALA A 147 -0.35 -24.38 2.57
CA ALA A 147 -1.80 -24.41 2.57
C ALA A 147 -2.37 -24.20 3.99
N ALA A 148 -1.82 -24.90 4.99
CA ALA A 148 -2.21 -24.72 6.38
C ALA A 148 -1.92 -23.30 6.89
N PHE A 149 -0.74 -22.77 6.56
CA PHE A 149 -0.36 -21.40 6.90
C PHE A 149 -1.27 -20.36 6.24
N SER A 150 -1.60 -20.53 4.95
CA SER A 150 -2.51 -19.67 4.20
C SER A 150 -3.92 -19.64 4.80
N ALA A 151 -4.44 -20.81 5.18
CA ALA A 151 -5.74 -20.93 5.86
C ALA A 151 -5.75 -20.20 7.22
N LYS A 152 -4.68 -20.35 8.00
CA LYS A 152 -4.51 -19.63 9.27
C LYS A 152 -4.44 -18.12 9.06
N LEU A 153 -3.65 -17.65 8.11
CA LEU A 153 -3.56 -16.23 7.80
C LEU A 153 -4.92 -15.66 7.37
N LYS A 154 -5.68 -16.41 6.56
CA LYS A 154 -7.01 -16.02 6.12
C LYS A 154 -8.02 -15.91 7.28
N SER A 155 -7.93 -16.75 8.30
CA SER A 155 -8.79 -16.65 9.47
C SER A 155 -8.48 -15.43 10.34
N LEU A 156 -7.22 -14.98 10.35
CA LEU A 156 -6.79 -13.77 11.07
C LEU A 156 -7.13 -12.47 10.31
N ASP A 157 -7.02 -12.50 8.97
CA ASP A 157 -7.39 -11.41 8.07
C ASP A 157 -8.13 -11.92 6.82
N PRO A 158 -9.47 -11.88 6.82
CA PRO A 158 -10.26 -12.33 5.68
C PRO A 158 -10.32 -11.29 4.54
N THR A 159 -9.81 -10.08 4.74
CA THR A 159 -10.04 -8.94 3.85
C THR A 159 -8.89 -8.66 2.89
N HIS A 160 -7.64 -8.83 3.34
CA HIS A 160 -6.48 -8.56 2.51
C HIS A 160 -6.08 -9.76 1.63
N GLN A 161 -5.36 -9.45 0.55
CA GLN A 161 -4.91 -10.46 -0.42
C GLN A 161 -3.70 -11.24 0.12
N GLN A 162 -3.57 -12.48 -0.34
CA GLN A 162 -2.38 -13.30 -0.13
C GLN A 162 -1.69 -13.53 -1.48
N LEU A 163 -0.37 -13.43 -1.49
CA LEU A 163 0.49 -13.60 -2.66
C LEU A 163 1.51 -14.70 -2.38
N ILE A 164 1.65 -15.60 -3.35
CA ILE A 164 2.71 -16.61 -3.40
C ILE A 164 3.43 -16.39 -4.73
N MET A 165 4.76 -16.38 -4.73
CA MET A 165 5.51 -16.48 -5.98
C MET A 165 5.55 -17.95 -6.36
N GLY A 166 4.90 -18.32 -7.46
CA GLY A 166 4.98 -19.69 -7.98
C GLY A 166 6.31 -19.89 -8.70
N CYS A 167 6.92 -21.05 -8.54
CA CYS A 167 8.07 -21.41 -9.35
C CYS A 167 7.61 -21.94 -10.71
N GLY A 168 7.99 -21.25 -11.79
CA GLY A 168 7.64 -21.67 -13.15
C GLY A 168 8.25 -23.01 -13.55
N ASN A 169 9.44 -23.34 -13.02
CA ASN A 169 10.24 -24.51 -13.41
C ASN A 169 10.54 -25.51 -12.27
N CYS A 170 10.05 -25.28 -11.04
CA CYS A 170 10.32 -26.21 -9.91
C CYS A 170 9.47 -27.48 -9.99
N TYR A 171 8.59 -27.57 -10.99
CA TYR A 171 8.01 -28.81 -11.42
C TYR A 171 9.03 -29.53 -12.29
N GLY A 172 9.91 -30.30 -11.64
CA GLY A 172 10.45 -31.52 -12.23
C GLY A 172 9.29 -32.50 -12.45
N GLY A 173 8.42 -32.20 -13.42
CA GLY A 173 7.72 -33.28 -14.10
C GLY A 173 8.79 -34.19 -14.66
N GLU A 174 8.60 -35.50 -14.55
CA GLU A 174 9.46 -36.49 -15.20
C GLU A 174 9.63 -36.07 -16.68
N GLY A 175 10.80 -35.52 -17.04
CA GLY A 175 11.07 -35.05 -18.40
C GLY A 175 11.32 -33.54 -18.59
N SER A 176 11.74 -32.77 -17.59
CA SER A 176 12.41 -31.48 -17.87
C SER A 176 13.70 -31.73 -18.65
N VAL A 177 13.69 -31.36 -19.94
CA VAL A 177 14.75 -31.53 -20.96
C VAL A 177 16.14 -31.05 -20.54
#